data_AF-A0A821GE00-F1
#
_entry.id   AF-A0A821GE00-F1
#
_cell.length_a   1.000
_cell.length_b   1.000
_cell.length_c   1.000
_cell.angle_alpha   90.00
_cell.angle_beta   90.00
_cell.angle_gamma   90.00
#
_symmetry.space_group_name_H-M   'P 1'
#
loop_
_entity.id
_entity.type
_entity.pdbx_description
1 polymer ?
#
loop_
_entity_poly.entity_id
_entity_poly.type
_entity_poly.pdbx_seq_one_letter_code
_entity_poly.pdbx_strand_id
1 'polypeptide(L)'
;LQTLDVVRIDHFRGLESYWSIPVDENFVPFKPVDGEWVKAPGVDFFNAVFKALGQHLPVIVEDLGSLTRETFDLRDRFNLTGIRILQFGFGFYPDNMYRPHNYIPNCAAYTGTHDNPTAIGWWTKHAEYYEKRAFVNYIKSPEGFDEYDNVDDKDNGMIYHLNWHIHWYFIKMVMASVANIAIIQFQDLLGLDDEARMNDPSLRK
;
A
#
# COMPACT_ATOMS: atom_id res chain seq x y z
N LEU A 1 -11.00 12.16 17.49
CA LEU A 1 -10.40 13.41 16.97
C LEU A 1 -9.88 14.34 18.09
N GLN A 2 -9.81 13.92 19.36
CA GLN A 2 -9.24 14.75 20.42
C GLN A 2 -7.69 14.79 20.40
N THR A 3 -7.08 13.76 19.82
CA THR A 3 -5.62 13.54 19.82
C THR A 3 -5.00 13.47 18.43
N LEU A 4 -5.83 13.27 17.40
CA LEU A 4 -5.41 13.10 16.01
C LEU A 4 -6.34 13.90 15.11
N ASP A 5 -5.74 14.59 14.13
CA ASP A 5 -6.48 15.30 13.09
C ASP A 5 -7.05 14.33 12.05
N VAL A 6 -6.31 13.27 11.72
CA VAL A 6 -6.69 12.25 10.74
C VAL A 6 -6.56 10.86 11.36
N VAL A 7 -7.55 10.00 11.12
CA VAL A 7 -7.55 8.61 11.59
C VAL A 7 -7.44 7.66 10.39
N ARG A 8 -6.43 6.81 10.38
CA ARG A 8 -6.37 5.67 9.45
C ARG A 8 -7.12 4.48 10.06
N ILE A 9 -8.12 3.96 9.36
CA ILE A 9 -8.82 2.72 9.73
C ILE A 9 -8.12 1.56 9.04
N ASP A 10 -7.46 0.72 9.83
CA ASP A 10 -6.85 -0.51 9.37
C ASP A 10 -7.91 -1.56 9.04
N HIS A 11 -7.64 -2.43 8.07
CA HIS A 11 -8.53 -3.49 7.60
C HIS A 11 -9.96 -3.01 7.28
N PHE A 12 -10.09 -1.89 6.56
CA PHE A 12 -11.38 -1.26 6.27
C PHE A 12 -12.39 -2.21 5.64
N ARG A 13 -11.92 -3.17 4.82
CA ARG A 13 -12.78 -4.17 4.20
C ARG A 13 -13.61 -4.98 5.22
N GLY A 14 -13.14 -5.10 6.46
CA GLY A 14 -13.85 -5.71 7.59
C GLY A 14 -15.20 -5.06 7.89
N LEU A 15 -15.37 -3.78 7.54
CA LEU A 15 -16.63 -3.04 7.69
C LEU A 15 -17.62 -3.36 6.56
N GLU A 16 -17.17 -3.92 5.44
CA GLU A 16 -18.03 -4.45 4.38
C GLU A 16 -18.42 -5.91 4.68
N SER A 17 -17.43 -6.75 4.95
CA SER A 17 -17.59 -8.12 5.45
C SER A 17 -16.31 -8.55 6.15
N TYR A 18 -16.33 -9.52 7.04
CA TYR A 18 -15.14 -10.01 7.74
C TYR A 18 -15.06 -11.52 7.70
N TRP A 19 -13.84 -12.05 7.80
CA TRP A 19 -13.59 -13.48 7.86
C TRP A 19 -13.78 -13.94 9.30
N SER A 20 -14.80 -14.75 9.53
CA SER A 20 -15.15 -15.28 10.85
C SER A 20 -14.63 -16.70 10.98
N ILE A 21 -13.74 -16.94 11.95
CA ILE A 21 -13.19 -18.26 12.24
C ILE A 21 -13.89 -18.77 13.51
N PRO A 22 -14.54 -19.95 13.48
CA PRO A 22 -15.18 -20.47 14.67
C PRO A 22 -14.14 -20.87 15.72
N VAL A 23 -14.57 -20.84 16.98
CA VAL A 23 -13.78 -21.30 18.11
C VAL A 23 -14.43 -22.54 18.72
N ASP A 24 -13.61 -23.42 19.31
CA ASP A 24 -14.12 -24.54 20.09
C ASP A 24 -14.67 -24.11 21.47
N GLU A 25 -15.13 -25.08 22.25
CA GLU A 25 -15.66 -24.85 23.61
C GLU A 25 -14.64 -24.24 24.59
N ASN A 26 -13.35 -24.31 24.27
CA ASN A 26 -12.25 -23.73 25.05
C ASN A 26 -11.73 -22.40 24.43
N PHE A 27 -12.47 -21.81 23.49
CA PHE A 27 -12.10 -20.60 22.74
C PHE A 27 -10.83 -20.72 21.91
N VAL A 28 -10.44 -21.95 21.52
CA VAL A 28 -9.33 -22.17 20.60
C VAL A 28 -9.85 -22.00 19.17
N PRO A 29 -9.27 -21.08 18.35
CA PRO A 29 -9.71 -20.89 16.99
C PRO A 29 -9.38 -22.11 16.12
N PHE A 30 -10.31 -22.48 15.25
CA PHE A 30 -10.03 -23.44 14.17
C PHE A 30 -9.06 -22.84 13.15
N LYS A 31 -8.71 -23.61 12.11
CA LYS A 31 -7.75 -23.12 11.12
C LYS A 31 -8.40 -21.98 10.32
N PRO A 32 -7.61 -21.02 9.80
CA PRO A 32 -8.16 -19.95 8.97
C PRO A 32 -8.97 -20.44 7.77
N VAL A 33 -8.65 -21.61 7.22
CA VAL A 33 -9.39 -22.24 6.11
C VAL A 33 -10.81 -22.69 6.47
N ASP A 34 -11.11 -22.84 7.76
CA ASP A 34 -12.40 -23.29 8.28
C ASP A 34 -13.37 -22.12 8.55
N GLY A 35 -12.97 -20.90 8.20
CA GLY A 35 -13.80 -19.70 8.40
C GLY A 35 -14.83 -19.48 7.30
N GLU A 36 -15.60 -18.41 7.47
CA GLU A 36 -16.59 -17.95 6.50
C GLU A 36 -16.63 -16.42 6.40
N TRP A 37 -17.05 -15.91 5.24
CA TRP A 37 -17.30 -14.49 5.04
C TRP A 37 -18.65 -14.09 5.65
N VAL A 38 -18.62 -13.17 6.62
CA VAL A 38 -19.81 -12.63 7.26
C VAL A 38 -19.99 -11.16 6.89
N LYS A 39 -21.19 -10.78 6.43
CA LYS A 39 -21.48 -9.40 6.04
C LYS A 39 -21.48 -8.48 7.27
N ALA A 40 -20.80 -7.35 7.18
CA ALA A 40 -20.79 -6.33 8.22
C ALA A 40 -21.76 -5.18 7.89
N PRO A 41 -22.29 -4.48 8.91
CA PRO A 41 -23.21 -3.36 8.75
C PRO A 41 -22.48 -2.04 8.43
N GLY A 42 -21.54 -2.05 7.48
CA GLY A 42 -20.67 -0.89 7.20
C GLY A 42 -21.42 0.39 6.82
N VAL A 43 -22.50 0.26 6.05
CA VAL A 43 -23.34 1.41 5.66
C VAL A 43 -24.00 2.03 6.90
N ASP A 44 -24.58 1.20 7.78
CA ASP A 44 -25.24 1.68 8.99
C ASP A 44 -24.24 2.29 9.97
N PHE A 45 -23.05 1.69 10.07
CA PHE A 45 -21.93 2.23 10.85
C PHE A 45 -21.56 3.64 10.37
N PHE A 46 -21.24 3.83 9.09
CA PHE A 46 -20.83 5.15 8.60
C PHE A 46 -21.98 6.16 8.58
N ASN A 47 -23.24 5.74 8.39
CA ASN A 47 -24.40 6.61 8.58
C ASN A 47 -24.46 7.15 10.03
N ALA A 48 -24.24 6.29 11.03
CA ALA A 48 -24.21 6.70 12.42
C ALA A 48 -23.03 7.63 12.73
N VAL A 49 -21.84 7.34 12.18
CA VAL A 49 -20.66 8.21 12.30
C VAL A 49 -20.92 9.58 11.68
N PHE A 50 -21.47 9.63 10.46
CA PHE A 50 -21.79 10.88 9.76
C PHE A 50 -22.83 11.70 10.52
N LYS A 51 -23.82 11.05 11.13
CA LYS A 51 -24.82 11.70 11.98
C LYS A 51 -24.18 12.34 13.22
N ALA A 52 -23.18 11.69 13.81
CA ALA A 52 -22.53 12.15 15.03
C ALA A 52 -21.43 13.19 14.79
N LEU A 53 -20.66 13.04 13.70
CA LEU A 53 -19.42 13.79 13.47
C LEU A 53 -19.45 14.67 12.21
N GLY A 54 -20.51 14.59 11.40
CA GLY A 54 -20.63 15.30 10.13
C GLY A 54 -20.09 14.50 8.94
N GLN A 55 -20.29 15.03 7.73
CA GLN A 55 -19.97 14.36 6.47
C GLN A 55 -18.51 14.50 6.04
N HIS A 56 -17.80 15.49 6.60
CA HIS A 56 -16.37 15.70 6.34
C HIS A 56 -15.55 14.97 7.40
N LEU A 57 -15.40 13.66 7.23
CA LEU A 57 -14.60 12.86 8.14
C LEU A 57 -13.12 12.89 7.72
N PRO A 58 -12.18 13.22 8.63
CA PRO A 58 -10.77 13.13 8.36
C PRO A 58 -10.30 11.68 8.55
N VAL A 59 -10.74 10.81 7.64
CA VAL A 59 -10.48 9.36 7.71
C VAL A 59 -9.78 8.90 6.44
N ILE A 60 -8.68 8.18 6.63
CA ILE A 60 -8.02 7.39 5.59
C ILE A 60 -8.38 5.93 5.83
N VAL A 61 -8.68 5.17 4.78
CA VAL A 61 -9.04 3.75 4.91
C VAL A 61 -7.96 2.88 4.27
N GLU A 62 -7.54 1.84 4.99
CA GLU A 62 -6.69 0.78 4.45
C GLU A 62 -7.54 -0.13 3.56
N ASP A 63 -7.55 0.18 2.26
CA ASP A 63 -8.22 -0.58 1.20
C ASP A 63 -7.19 -1.38 0.39
N LEU A 64 -6.51 -2.33 1.03
CA LEU A 64 -5.57 -3.26 0.38
C LEU A 64 -6.12 -4.70 0.32
N GLY A 65 -5.40 -5.56 -0.41
CA GLY A 65 -5.64 -6.99 -0.45
C GLY A 65 -6.76 -7.40 -1.42
N SER A 66 -7.42 -8.53 -1.12
CA SER A 66 -8.53 -9.07 -1.91
C SER A 66 -9.80 -8.26 -1.70
N LEU A 67 -9.89 -7.13 -2.40
CA LEU A 67 -11.00 -6.20 -2.31
C LEU A 67 -12.12 -6.62 -3.24
N THR A 68 -13.34 -6.58 -2.72
CA THR A 68 -14.56 -6.76 -3.50
C THR A 68 -15.03 -5.41 -4.06
N ARG A 69 -15.85 -5.43 -5.11
CA ARG A 69 -16.47 -4.21 -5.63
C ARG A 69 -17.26 -3.49 -4.54
N GLU A 70 -17.92 -4.25 -3.68
CA GLU A 70 -18.70 -3.77 -2.54
C GLU A 70 -17.84 -3.02 -1.52
N THR A 71 -16.57 -3.39 -1.37
CA THR A 71 -15.63 -2.67 -0.49
C THR A 71 -15.33 -1.29 -1.06
N PHE A 72 -15.09 -1.21 -2.38
CA PHE A 72 -14.91 0.08 -3.06
C PHE A 72 -16.18 0.92 -3.05
N ASP A 73 -17.34 0.32 -3.29
CA ASP A 73 -18.64 1.00 -3.23
C ASP A 73 -18.89 1.58 -1.82
N LEU A 74 -18.51 0.86 -0.75
CA LEU A 74 -18.61 1.38 0.61
C LEU A 74 -17.68 2.59 0.83
N ARG A 75 -16.41 2.51 0.41
CA ARG A 75 -15.46 3.62 0.50
C ARG A 75 -16.00 4.85 -0.24
N ASP A 76 -16.40 4.66 -1.50
CA ASP A 76 -16.77 5.73 -2.42
C ASP A 76 -18.11 6.37 -2.03
N ARG A 77 -19.07 5.59 -1.51
CA ARG A 77 -20.34 6.09 -0.99
C ARG A 77 -20.18 7.14 0.11
N PHE A 78 -19.18 6.97 0.95
CA PHE A 78 -18.86 7.90 2.04
C PHE A 78 -17.67 8.83 1.70
N ASN A 79 -17.23 8.84 0.44
CA ASN A 79 -16.11 9.64 -0.07
C ASN A 79 -14.83 9.53 0.77
N LEU A 80 -14.55 8.33 1.30
CA LEU A 80 -13.41 8.08 2.18
C LEU A 80 -12.11 8.01 1.37
N THR A 81 -11.03 8.57 1.91
CA THR A 81 -9.71 8.57 1.25
C THR A 81 -9.09 7.17 1.34
N GLY A 82 -8.95 6.47 0.21
CA GLY A 82 -8.22 5.20 0.14
C GLY A 82 -6.70 5.38 0.12
N ILE A 83 -5.93 4.29 0.18
CA ILE A 83 -4.47 4.33 0.14
C ILE A 83 -3.90 3.72 -1.14
N ARG A 84 -2.72 4.17 -1.55
CA ARG A 84 -1.95 3.60 -2.66
C ARG A 84 -0.52 3.36 -2.20
N ILE A 85 -0.04 2.12 -2.27
CA ILE A 85 1.32 1.77 -1.86
C ILE A 85 2.14 1.52 -3.11
N LEU A 86 3.12 2.38 -3.38
CA LEU A 86 3.86 2.37 -4.64
C LEU A 86 4.62 1.05 -4.87
N GLN A 87 5.13 0.41 -3.81
CA GLN A 87 5.80 -0.90 -3.91
C GLN A 87 4.91 -1.99 -4.55
N PHE A 88 3.59 -1.87 -4.46
CA PHE A 88 2.66 -2.83 -5.07
C PHE A 88 2.33 -2.50 -6.53
N GLY A 89 2.82 -1.38 -7.06
CA GLY A 89 2.50 -0.90 -8.41
C GLY A 89 3.11 -1.70 -9.54
N PHE A 90 4.24 -2.38 -9.32
CA PHE A 90 5.04 -2.92 -10.42
C PHE A 90 4.84 -4.42 -10.68
N GLY A 91 3.78 -4.99 -10.08
CA GLY A 91 3.30 -6.33 -10.38
C GLY A 91 2.81 -6.51 -11.84
N PHE A 92 2.32 -7.71 -12.14
CA PHE A 92 2.00 -8.20 -13.50
C PHE A 92 1.02 -7.35 -14.32
N TYR A 93 0.07 -6.66 -13.69
CA TYR A 93 -1.03 -6.01 -14.41
C TYR A 93 -0.72 -4.55 -14.79
N PRO A 94 -0.93 -4.14 -16.06
CA PRO A 94 -0.65 -2.78 -16.49
C PRO A 94 -1.59 -1.73 -15.89
N ASP A 95 -2.84 -2.11 -15.63
CA ASP A 95 -3.91 -1.33 -15.01
C ASP A 95 -3.88 -1.38 -13.46
N ASN A 96 -2.76 -1.81 -12.89
CA ASN A 96 -2.57 -1.87 -11.45
C ASN A 96 -2.82 -0.50 -10.80
N MET A 97 -3.81 -0.44 -9.92
CA MET A 97 -4.25 0.77 -9.21
C MET A 97 -3.14 1.41 -8.37
N TYR A 98 -2.08 0.67 -8.04
CA TYR A 98 -0.93 1.14 -7.28
C TYR A 98 0.15 1.83 -8.15
N ARG A 99 -0.03 1.91 -9.48
CA ARG A 99 0.81 2.74 -10.35
C ARG A 99 0.33 4.21 -10.37
N PRO A 100 1.24 5.20 -10.30
CA PRO A 100 0.84 6.61 -10.16
C PRO A 100 -0.12 7.17 -11.21
N HIS A 101 -0.02 6.74 -12.48
CA HIS A 101 -0.94 7.19 -13.54
C HIS A 101 -2.38 6.66 -13.38
N ASN A 102 -2.60 5.66 -12.52
CA ASN A 102 -3.90 5.10 -12.19
C ASN A 102 -4.45 5.64 -10.86
N TYR A 103 -3.74 6.56 -10.21
CA TYR A 103 -4.23 7.18 -8.98
C TYR A 103 -5.42 8.10 -9.26
N ILE A 104 -6.26 8.27 -8.25
CA ILE A 104 -7.31 9.27 -8.21
C ILE A 104 -6.93 10.33 -7.18
N PRO A 105 -7.44 11.58 -7.26
CA PRO A 105 -7.10 12.61 -6.27
C PRO A 105 -7.44 12.23 -4.84
N ASN A 106 -8.59 11.59 -4.60
CA ASN A 106 -9.02 11.17 -3.26
C ASN A 106 -8.31 9.88 -2.79
N CYS A 107 -6.98 9.90 -2.76
CA CYS A 107 -6.18 8.87 -2.11
C CYS A 107 -4.99 9.46 -1.37
N ALA A 108 -4.44 8.66 -0.45
CA ALA A 108 -3.15 8.87 0.17
C ALA A 108 -2.12 7.92 -0.46
N ALA A 109 -1.15 8.47 -1.16
CA ALA A 109 -0.08 7.71 -1.80
C ALA A 109 1.11 7.55 -0.84
N TYR A 110 1.63 6.33 -0.74
CA TYR A 110 2.71 5.92 0.15
C TYR A 110 3.88 5.41 -0.69
N THR A 111 5.11 5.72 -0.28
CA THR A 111 6.29 5.00 -0.77
C THR A 111 6.21 3.53 -0.35
N GLY A 112 6.00 3.33 0.95
CA GLY A 112 5.71 2.07 1.64
C GLY A 112 4.98 2.37 2.96
N THR A 113 4.45 1.34 3.61
CA THR A 113 3.92 1.42 4.98
C THR A 113 4.91 0.78 5.97
N HIS A 114 4.63 0.88 7.27
CA HIS A 114 5.44 0.24 8.31
C HIS A 114 5.62 -1.29 8.15
N ASP A 115 4.72 -1.97 7.43
CA ASP A 115 4.82 -3.41 7.13
C ASP A 115 5.67 -3.73 5.90
N ASN A 116 5.95 -2.72 5.09
CA ASN A 116 6.78 -2.85 3.92
C ASN A 116 8.28 -2.70 4.27
N PRO A 117 9.18 -3.33 3.49
CA PRO A 117 10.59 -2.96 3.51
C PRO A 117 10.77 -1.49 3.11
N THR A 118 11.95 -0.93 3.39
CA THR A 118 12.30 0.39 2.82
C THR A 118 12.34 0.31 1.29
N ALA A 119 12.29 1.43 0.57
CA ALA A 119 12.36 1.43 -0.89
C ALA A 119 13.67 0.80 -1.42
N ILE A 120 14.79 1.03 -0.71
CA ILE A 120 16.07 0.35 -1.01
C ILE A 120 15.97 -1.14 -0.70
N GLY A 121 15.40 -1.52 0.45
CA GLY A 121 15.18 -2.92 0.80
C GLY A 121 14.32 -3.64 -0.23
N TRP A 122 13.21 -3.03 -0.64
CA TRP A 122 12.34 -3.51 -1.70
C TRP A 122 13.15 -3.80 -2.96
N TRP A 123 13.85 -2.79 -3.50
CA TRP A 123 14.61 -2.92 -4.75
C TRP A 123 15.73 -3.97 -4.68
N THR A 124 16.44 -4.05 -3.55
CA THR A 124 17.64 -4.88 -3.46
C THR A 124 17.38 -6.32 -3.01
N LYS A 125 16.28 -6.57 -2.26
CA LYS A 125 16.03 -7.86 -1.61
C LYS A 125 14.65 -8.47 -1.85
N HIS A 126 13.59 -7.65 -2.00
CA HIS A 126 12.21 -8.16 -1.96
C HIS A 126 11.48 -8.07 -3.30
N ALA A 127 11.88 -7.16 -4.18
CA ALA A 127 11.28 -7.00 -5.50
C ALA A 127 11.73 -8.13 -6.42
N GLU A 128 10.77 -8.75 -7.08
CA GLU A 128 11.04 -9.77 -8.09
C GLU A 128 11.63 -9.13 -9.36
N TYR A 129 12.37 -9.92 -10.13
CA TYR A 129 13.03 -9.45 -11.36
C TYR A 129 12.06 -8.72 -12.31
N TYR A 130 10.85 -9.25 -12.48
CA TYR A 130 9.84 -8.64 -13.36
C TYR A 130 9.30 -7.31 -12.82
N GLU A 131 9.23 -7.14 -11.50
CA GLU A 131 8.79 -5.89 -10.86
C GLU A 131 9.85 -4.80 -11.04
N LYS A 132 11.13 -5.16 -10.87
CA LYS A 132 12.24 -4.26 -11.14
C LYS A 132 12.25 -3.80 -12.59
N ARG A 133 12.07 -4.72 -13.54
CA ARG A 133 11.95 -4.37 -14.96
C ARG A 133 10.76 -3.46 -15.25
N ALA A 134 9.59 -3.77 -14.68
CA ALA A 134 8.40 -2.94 -14.84
C ALA A 134 8.62 -1.52 -14.27
N PHE A 135 9.31 -1.41 -13.12
CA PHE A 135 9.69 -0.13 -12.53
C PHE A 135 10.60 0.67 -13.44
N VAL A 136 11.68 0.08 -13.95
CA VAL A 136 12.64 0.80 -14.80
C VAL A 136 11.99 1.26 -16.11
N ASN A 137 11.20 0.39 -16.73
CA ASN A 137 10.41 0.75 -17.90
C ASN A 137 9.42 1.89 -17.62
N TYR A 138 8.88 1.96 -16.41
CA TYR A 138 7.92 2.98 -16.01
C TYR A 138 8.58 4.36 -15.85
N ILE A 139 9.74 4.42 -15.19
CA ILE A 139 10.43 5.70 -14.97
C ILE A 139 11.11 6.23 -16.23
N LYS A 140 11.18 5.43 -17.30
CA LYS A 140 11.79 5.76 -18.60
C LYS A 140 13.04 6.61 -18.42
N SER A 141 14.03 6.07 -17.70
CA SER A 141 15.30 6.78 -17.49
C SER A 141 15.78 7.32 -18.84
N PRO A 142 15.97 8.64 -19.00
CA PRO A 142 16.52 9.22 -20.23
C PRO A 142 17.91 8.67 -20.56
N GLU A 143 18.55 8.04 -19.58
CA GLU A 143 19.88 7.48 -19.65
C GLU A 143 19.79 5.94 -19.61
N GLY A 144 19.71 5.33 -20.79
CA GLY A 144 20.41 4.08 -21.08
C GLY A 144 19.92 2.78 -20.43
N PHE A 145 18.63 2.62 -20.14
CA PHE A 145 18.08 1.29 -19.87
C PHE A 145 17.47 0.71 -21.15
N ASP A 146 18.13 -0.29 -21.74
CA ASP A 146 17.57 -1.11 -22.80
C ASP A 146 16.64 -2.17 -22.18
N GLU A 147 15.60 -2.59 -22.89
CA GLU A 147 14.71 -3.66 -22.45
C GLU A 147 15.46 -4.98 -22.19
N TYR A 148 16.67 -5.12 -22.74
CA TYR A 148 17.56 -6.29 -22.57
C TYR A 148 18.53 -6.19 -21.39
N ASP A 149 18.61 -5.03 -20.70
CA ASP A 149 19.53 -4.88 -19.57
C ASP A 149 19.13 -5.73 -18.37
N ASN A 150 20.12 -6.37 -17.75
CA ASN A 150 19.90 -7.16 -16.56
C ASN A 150 19.77 -6.25 -15.34
N VAL A 151 18.55 -6.10 -14.80
CA VAL A 151 18.27 -5.29 -13.60
C VAL A 151 18.99 -5.75 -12.32
N ASP A 152 19.56 -6.95 -12.32
CA ASP A 152 20.35 -7.48 -11.20
C ASP A 152 21.86 -7.44 -11.47
N ASP A 153 22.31 -6.89 -12.60
CA ASP A 153 23.73 -6.70 -12.89
C ASP A 153 24.28 -5.56 -12.04
N LYS A 154 25.00 -5.93 -10.97
CA LYS A 154 25.60 -4.99 -10.02
C LYS A 154 26.78 -4.21 -10.61
N ASP A 155 27.37 -4.71 -11.69
CA ASP A 155 28.48 -4.05 -12.38
C ASP A 155 27.98 -3.03 -13.42
N ASN A 156 26.68 -3.05 -13.74
CA ASN A 156 26.03 -2.00 -14.50
C ASN A 156 25.94 -0.72 -13.64
N GLY A 157 26.67 0.33 -14.05
CA GLY A 157 26.76 1.59 -13.30
C GLY A 157 25.42 2.29 -13.04
N MET A 158 24.42 2.11 -13.92
CA MET A 158 23.07 2.64 -13.70
C MET A 158 22.30 1.83 -12.66
N ILE A 159 22.40 0.50 -12.68
CA ILE A 159 21.82 -0.36 -11.64
C ILE A 159 22.47 -0.10 -10.29
N TYR A 160 23.78 0.09 -10.26
CA TYR A 160 24.50 0.53 -9.06
C TYR A 160 23.94 1.85 -8.50
N HIS A 161 23.68 2.84 -9.38
CA HIS A 161 23.07 4.10 -8.98
C HIS A 161 21.63 3.90 -8.45
N LEU A 162 20.80 3.11 -9.14
CA LEU A 162 19.44 2.80 -8.68
C LEU A 162 19.44 2.10 -7.31
N ASN A 163 20.36 1.17 -7.05
CA ASN A 163 20.44 0.47 -5.77
C ASN A 163 20.47 1.41 -4.56
N TRP A 164 21.17 2.54 -4.68
CA TRP A 164 21.32 3.50 -3.58
C TRP A 164 20.35 4.69 -3.66
N HIS A 165 19.75 4.97 -4.82
CA HIS A 165 18.93 6.16 -5.04
C HIS A 165 17.46 5.87 -5.38
N ILE A 166 17.05 4.59 -5.44
CA ILE A 166 15.67 4.18 -5.74
C ILE A 166 14.64 4.87 -4.83
N HIS A 167 14.98 5.09 -3.56
CA HIS A 167 14.12 5.77 -2.60
C HIS A 167 13.73 7.19 -3.06
N TRP A 168 14.64 7.93 -3.72
CA TRP A 168 14.32 9.24 -4.28
C TRP A 168 13.38 9.16 -5.48
N TYR A 169 13.46 8.09 -6.29
CA TYR A 169 12.45 7.87 -7.34
C TYR A 169 11.09 7.60 -6.72
N PHE A 170 11.01 6.76 -5.68
CA PHE A 170 9.76 6.52 -4.94
C PHE A 170 9.16 7.82 -4.39
N ILE A 171 9.97 8.63 -3.70
CA ILE A 171 9.56 9.92 -3.15
C ILE A 171 9.04 10.84 -4.26
N LYS A 172 9.81 11.02 -5.35
CA LYS A 172 9.40 11.86 -6.48
C LYS A 172 8.08 11.40 -7.09
N MET A 173 7.91 10.09 -7.28
CA MET A 173 6.72 9.52 -7.90
C MET A 173 5.47 9.71 -7.03
N VAL A 174 5.58 9.52 -5.72
CA VAL A 174 4.47 9.76 -4.79
C VAL A 174 4.14 11.25 -4.73
N MET A 175 5.14 12.13 -4.60
CA MET A 175 4.94 13.58 -4.53
C MET A 175 4.44 14.21 -5.84
N ALA A 176 4.82 13.66 -7.00
CA ALA A 176 4.39 14.15 -8.30
C ALA A 176 3.06 13.52 -8.78
N SER A 177 2.50 12.58 -8.01
CA SER A 177 1.23 11.94 -8.36
C SER A 177 0.04 12.90 -8.18
N VAL A 178 -1.13 12.48 -8.67
CA VAL A 178 -2.38 13.23 -8.50
C VAL A 178 -3.00 13.08 -7.10
N ALA A 179 -2.41 12.27 -6.21
CA ALA A 179 -2.94 12.01 -4.88
C ALA A 179 -2.97 13.30 -4.03
N ASN A 180 -4.06 13.52 -3.29
CA ASN A 180 -4.19 14.68 -2.40
C ASN A 180 -3.21 14.60 -1.21
N ILE A 181 -2.75 13.40 -0.84
CA ILE A 181 -1.85 13.18 0.28
C ILE A 181 -0.69 12.30 -0.18
N ALA A 182 0.54 12.75 0.08
CA ALA A 182 1.77 11.99 -0.13
C ALA A 182 2.40 11.67 1.24
N ILE A 183 2.61 10.39 1.53
CA ILE A 183 3.20 9.90 2.78
C ILE A 183 4.48 9.15 2.47
N ILE A 184 5.57 9.57 3.08
CA ILE A 184 6.91 9.05 2.85
C ILE A 184 7.38 8.40 4.15
N GLN A 185 7.87 7.16 4.10
CA GLN A 185 8.51 6.56 5.27
C GLN A 185 9.77 7.34 5.62
N PHE A 186 10.01 7.56 6.91
CA PHE A 186 11.18 8.31 7.34
C PHE A 186 12.49 7.62 6.94
N GLN A 187 12.50 6.28 6.92
CA GLN A 187 13.62 5.48 6.42
C GLN A 187 13.93 5.74 4.94
N ASP A 188 12.90 5.93 4.10
CA ASP A 188 13.08 6.28 2.69
C ASP A 188 13.63 7.69 2.53
N LEU A 189 13.21 8.64 3.39
CA LEU A 189 13.78 9.99 3.38
C LEU A 189 15.28 9.97 3.73
N LEU A 190 15.68 9.10 4.65
CA LEU A 190 17.08 8.93 5.07
C LEU A 190 17.91 8.03 4.13
N GLY A 191 17.28 7.35 3.17
CA GLY A 191 17.97 6.40 2.28
C GLY A 191 18.50 5.18 3.01
N LEU A 192 17.78 4.69 4.02
CA LEU A 192 18.17 3.49 4.77
C LEU A 192 17.76 2.21 4.03
N ASP A 193 18.56 1.16 4.19
CA ASP A 193 18.31 -0.14 3.60
C ASP A 193 17.33 -0.99 4.45
N ASP A 194 17.24 -2.27 4.12
CA ASP A 194 16.29 -3.20 4.73
C ASP A 194 16.54 -3.46 6.22
N GLU A 195 17.72 -3.12 6.77
CA GLU A 195 17.97 -3.22 8.22
C GLU A 195 17.09 -2.26 9.02
N ALA A 196 16.62 -1.18 8.40
CA ALA A 196 15.71 -0.21 9.00
C ALA A 196 14.22 -0.56 8.82
N ARG A 197 13.90 -1.75 8.29
CA ARG A 197 12.52 -2.21 8.12
C ARG A 197 11.80 -2.24 9.47
N MET A 198 10.67 -1.53 9.56
CA MET A 198 9.96 -1.37 10.83
C MET A 198 9.29 -2.67 11.28
N ASN A 199 8.56 -3.33 10.39
CA ASN A 199 7.91 -4.59 10.66
C ASN A 199 8.08 -5.58 9.49
N ASP A 200 8.25 -6.85 9.83
CA ASP A 200 8.15 -7.95 8.88
C ASP A 200 6.96 -8.83 9.29
N PRO A 201 5.80 -8.70 8.60
CA PRO A 201 4.60 -9.41 8.99
C PRO A 201 4.83 -10.91 9.10
N SER A 202 4.12 -11.55 10.03
CA SER A 202 4.20 -12.99 10.34
C SER A 202 5.47 -13.44 11.07
N LEU A 203 6.53 -12.63 11.18
CA LEU A 203 7.66 -12.93 12.06
C LEU A 203 7.33 -12.51 13.51
N ARG A 204 7.47 -13.44 14.45
CA ARG A 204 7.50 -13.08 15.87
C ARG A 204 8.86 -12.41 16.15
N LYS A 205 8.82 -11.16 16.59
CA LYS A 205 9.99 -10.49 17.18
C LYS A 205 10.23 -10.99 18.60
#